data_AF-A0A0F7CJ44-F1
#
_entry.id   AF-A0A0F7CJ44-F1
#
_cell.length_a   1.000
_cell.length_b   1.000
_cell.length_c   1.000
_cell.angle_alpha   90.00
_cell.angle_beta   90.00
_cell.angle_gamma   90.00
#
_symmetry.space_group_name_H-M   'P 1'
#
loop_
_entity.id
_entity.type
_entity.pdbx_description
1 polymer ?
#
loop_
_entity_poly.entity_id
_entity_poly.type
_entity_poly.pdbx_seq_one_letter_code
_entity_poly.pdbx_strand_id
1 'polypeptide(L)'
;MNQQPYDVHVKFVCQHCGQEIGVVFNTEPVTTISCGSCRQTFTVMRPAIAEEILMDWENEALFQKIRADKSQSSNTSLMMLIIKVIELLTWRDDGAGQVEAIKIMRQWLIENEGTPILAELMHSSDNPRLHKRNL
;
A
#
# COMPACT_ATOMS: atom_id res chain seq x y z
N MET A 1 -8.46 -28.22 -10.87
CA MET A 1 -9.22 -29.10 -9.95
C MET A 1 -10.58 -28.46 -9.74
N ASN A 2 -11.66 -29.18 -10.04
CA ASN A 2 -13.03 -28.67 -9.89
C ASN A 2 -13.38 -28.63 -8.40
N GLN A 3 -13.26 -27.45 -7.78
CA GLN A 3 -13.77 -27.24 -6.43
C GLN A 3 -15.30 -27.16 -6.52
N GLN A 4 -15.99 -28.24 -6.12
CA GLN A 4 -17.43 -28.17 -5.88
C GLN A 4 -17.68 -27.12 -4.79
N PRO A 5 -18.65 -26.21 -4.96
CA PRO A 5 -18.98 -25.26 -3.91
C PRO A 5 -19.50 -26.07 -2.72
N TYR A 6 -18.76 -26.06 -1.61
CA TYR A 6 -19.24 -26.63 -0.37
C TYR A 6 -20.43 -25.77 0.11
N ASP A 7 -21.60 -26.39 0.21
CA ASP A 7 -22.81 -25.74 0.74
C ASP A 7 -22.60 -25.39 2.22
N VAL A 8 -22.45 -24.11 2.53
CA VAL A 8 -22.22 -23.65 3.91
C VAL A 8 -23.55 -23.46 4.61
N HIS A 9 -23.78 -24.25 5.65
CA HIS A 9 -25.01 -24.22 6.44
C HIS A 9 -24.81 -23.37 7.69
N VAL A 10 -25.56 -22.28 7.80
CA VAL A 10 -25.53 -21.38 8.95
C VAL A 10 -26.87 -21.47 9.68
N LYS A 11 -26.81 -21.62 11.00
CA LYS A 11 -27.97 -21.60 11.88
C LYS A 11 -27.83 -20.51 12.92
N PHE A 12 -28.89 -19.75 13.13
CA PHE A 12 -28.94 -18.75 14.19
C PHE A 12 -30.38 -18.56 14.68
N VAL A 13 -30.52 -17.93 15.84
CA VAL A 13 -31.82 -17.69 16.46
C VAL A 13 -32.31 -16.29 16.11
N CYS A 14 -33.58 -16.17 15.71
CA CYS A 14 -34.22 -14.89 15.48
C CYS A 14 -34.25 -14.07 16.78
N GLN A 15 -33.60 -12.91 16.78
CA GLN A 15 -33.54 -12.04 17.97
C GLN A 15 -34.90 -11.48 18.40
N HIS A 16 -35.93 -11.52 17.55
CA HIS A 16 -37.26 -10.97 17.85
C HIS A 16 -38.24 -12.01 18.42
N CYS A 17 -38.20 -13.25 17.94
CA CYS A 17 -39.20 -14.27 18.30
C CYS A 17 -38.60 -15.58 18.81
N GLY A 18 -37.27 -15.72 18.85
CA GLY A 18 -36.60 -16.92 19.34
C GLY A 18 -36.64 -18.13 18.39
N GLN A 19 -37.24 -18.01 17.21
CA GLN A 19 -37.28 -19.10 16.23
C GLN A 19 -35.90 -19.35 15.59
N GLU A 20 -35.48 -20.61 15.46
CA GLU A 20 -34.28 -20.98 14.70
C GLU A 20 -34.47 -20.70 13.21
N ILE A 21 -33.47 -20.09 12.58
CA ILE A 21 -33.39 -19.83 11.16
C ILE A 21 -32.15 -20.53 10.59
N GLY A 22 -32.36 -21.34 9.55
CA GLY A 22 -31.29 -22.01 8.79
C GLY A 22 -31.12 -21.36 7.42
N VAL A 23 -29.87 -21.11 7.03
CA VAL A 23 -29.49 -20.53 5.74
C VAL A 23 -28.44 -21.44 5.10
N VAL A 24 -28.60 -21.72 3.81
CA VAL A 24 -27.61 -22.45 3.01
C VAL A 24 -27.00 -21.47 2.01
N PHE A 25 -25.69 -21.29 2.10
CA PHE A 25 -24.91 -20.46 1.19
C PHE A 25 -24.27 -21.34 0.13
N ASN A 26 -24.65 -21.10 -1.14
CA ASN A 26 -24.05 -21.78 -2.29
C ASN A 26 -22.85 -20.95 -2.78
N THR A 27 -23.09 -19.93 -3.61
CA THR A 27 -22.05 -19.10 -4.22
C THR A 27 -22.12 -17.62 -3.82
N GLU A 28 -23.28 -17.14 -3.38
CA GLU A 28 -23.44 -15.73 -2.99
C GLU A 28 -22.87 -15.48 -1.59
N PRO A 29 -22.01 -14.46 -1.41
CA PRO A 29 -21.36 -14.18 -0.13
C PRO A 29 -22.30 -13.52 0.89
N VAL A 30 -23.40 -12.93 0.42
CA VAL A 30 -24.37 -12.22 1.24
C VAL A 30 -25.76 -12.60 0.78
N THR A 31 -26.65 -12.94 1.71
CA THR A 31 -28.05 -13.22 1.40
C THR A 31 -28.97 -12.53 2.39
N THR A 32 -30.16 -12.18 1.92
CA THR A 32 -31.20 -11.57 2.75
C THR A 32 -32.32 -12.57 2.97
N ILE A 33 -32.64 -12.81 4.23
CA ILE A 33 -33.64 -13.80 4.63
C ILE A 33 -34.62 -13.21 5.64
N SER A 34 -35.88 -13.61 5.53
CA SER A 34 -36.94 -13.20 6.47
C SER A 34 -37.29 -14.35 7.40
N CYS A 35 -37.46 -14.05 8.68
CA CYS A 35 -37.92 -15.03 9.66
C CYS A 35 -39.33 -15.52 9.31
N GLY A 36 -39.54 -16.84 9.23
CA GLY A 36 -40.85 -17.40 8.92
C GLY A 36 -41.94 -17.09 9.95
N SER A 37 -41.58 -16.77 11.19
CA SER A 37 -42.52 -16.48 12.28
C SER A 37 -42.89 -14.99 12.38
N CYS A 38 -41.90 -14.12 12.58
CA CYS A 38 -42.15 -12.68 12.79
C CYS A 38 -41.94 -11.81 11.53
N ARG A 39 -41.54 -12.41 10.40
CA ARG A 39 -41.21 -11.74 9.13
C ARG A 39 -40.08 -10.71 9.20
N GLN A 40 -39.38 -10.62 10.32
CA GLN A 40 -38.19 -9.77 10.44
C GLN A 40 -37.12 -10.21 9.45
N THR A 41 -36.56 -9.25 8.72
CA THR A 41 -35.54 -9.49 7.70
C THR A 41 -34.14 -9.33 8.28
N PHE A 42 -33.23 -10.21 7.88
CA PHE A 42 -31.82 -10.25 8.25
C PHE A 42 -30.97 -10.32 6.99
N THR A 43 -29.85 -9.60 6.98
CA THR A 43 -28.80 -9.77 5.99
C THR A 43 -27.69 -10.58 6.63
N VAL A 44 -27.40 -11.75 6.06
CA VAL A 44 -26.47 -12.73 6.60
C VAL A 44 -25.33 -12.90 5.61
N MET A 45 -24.09 -12.94 6.13
CA MET A 45 -22.90 -13.16 5.33
C MET A 45 -22.44 -14.61 5.46
N ARG A 46 -21.92 -15.17 4.36
CA ARG A 46 -21.27 -16.47 4.36
C ARG A 46 -20.05 -16.40 5.27
N PRO A 47 -19.93 -17.26 6.30
CA PRO A 47 -18.75 -17.30 7.14
C PRO A 47 -17.54 -17.80 6.34
N ALA A 48 -16.38 -17.22 6.60
CA ALA A 48 -15.14 -17.66 5.99
C ALA A 48 -14.78 -19.08 6.46
N ILE A 49 -14.40 -19.95 5.52
CA ILE A 49 -13.96 -21.32 5.82
C ILE A 49 -12.44 -21.30 6.05
N ALA A 50 -11.91 -22.25 6.84
CA ALA A 50 -10.48 -22.32 7.17
C ALA A 50 -9.53 -22.25 5.96
N GLU A 51 -9.90 -22.84 4.82
CA GLU A 51 -9.09 -22.80 3.59
C GLU A 51 -9.05 -21.38 2.97
N GLU A 52 -10.20 -20.69 2.92
CA GLU A 52 -10.30 -19.30 2.45
C GLU A 52 -9.47 -18.36 3.35
N ILE A 53 -9.56 -18.55 4.66
CA ILE A 53 -8.73 -17.81 5.64
C ILE A 53 -7.25 -18.07 5.37
N LEU A 54 -6.85 -19.32 5.13
CA LEU A 54 -5.46 -19.68 4.89
C LEU A 54 -4.90 -19.01 3.62
N MET A 55 -5.68 -19.01 2.53
CA MET A 55 -5.30 -18.32 1.29
C MET A 55 -5.14 -16.81 1.48
N ASP A 56 -6.04 -16.18 2.26
CA ASP A 56 -5.94 -14.74 2.56
C ASP A 56 -4.67 -14.41 3.35
N TRP A 57 -4.31 -15.25 4.34
CA TRP A 57 -3.06 -15.09 5.10
C TRP A 57 -1.81 -15.31 4.24
N GLU A 58 -1.82 -16.28 3.33
CA GLU A 58 -0.71 -16.51 2.40
C GLU A 58 -0.48 -15.31 1.48
N ASN A 59 -1.56 -14.74 0.95
CA ASN A 59 -1.52 -13.54 0.12
C ASN A 59 -0.99 -12.33 0.90
N GLU A 60 -1.50 -12.09 2.11
CA GLU A 60 -1.02 -10.99 2.96
C GLU A 60 0.46 -11.18 3.32
N ALA A 61 0.90 -12.39 3.67
CA ALA A 61 2.30 -12.69 3.96
C ALA A 61 3.20 -12.40 2.74
N LEU A 62 2.75 -12.74 1.53
CA LEU A 62 3.46 -12.41 0.31
C LEU A 62 3.57 -10.90 0.09
N PHE A 63 2.48 -10.15 0.29
CA PHE A 63 2.49 -8.69 0.19
C PHE A 63 3.45 -8.06 1.20
N GLN A 64 3.45 -8.51 2.44
CA GLN A 64 4.37 -8.01 3.47
C GLN A 64 5.83 -8.33 3.12
N LYS A 65 6.10 -9.52 2.58
CA LYS A 65 7.45 -9.88 2.09
C LYS A 65 7.90 -8.94 0.97
N ILE A 66 7.08 -8.73 -0.05
CA ILE A 66 7.39 -7.81 -1.17
C ILE A 66 7.66 -6.40 -0.64
N ARG A 67 6.85 -5.93 0.32
CA ARG A 67 7.03 -4.62 0.95
C ARG A 67 8.34 -4.53 1.74
N ALA A 68 8.68 -5.57 2.51
CA ALA A 68 9.94 -5.65 3.24
C ALA A 68 11.15 -5.66 2.30
N ASP A 69 11.10 -6.44 1.22
CA ASP A 69 12.16 -6.50 0.21
C ASP A 69 12.33 -5.14 -0.50
N LYS A 70 11.23 -4.45 -0.81
CA LYS A 70 11.26 -3.09 -1.37
C LYS A 70 11.86 -2.08 -0.38
N SER A 71 11.54 -2.20 0.91
CA SER A 71 12.13 -1.36 1.95
C SER A 71 13.63 -1.62 2.12
N GLN A 72 14.05 -2.89 2.11
CA GLN A 72 15.45 -3.26 2.27
C GLN A 72 16.30 -2.82 1.08
N SER A 73 15.79 -2.99 -0.14
CA SER A 73 16.46 -2.49 -1.37
C SER A 73 16.56 -0.97 -1.40
N SER A 74 15.50 -0.25 -0.99
CA SER A 74 15.52 1.21 -0.83
C SER A 74 16.56 1.66 0.20
N ASN A 75 16.63 1.00 1.37
CA ASN A 75 17.65 1.29 2.39
C ASN A 75 19.07 1.05 1.88
N THR A 76 19.29 -0.03 1.13
CA THR A 76 20.60 -0.36 0.55
C THR A 76 21.02 0.69 -0.49
N SER A 77 20.09 1.11 -1.33
CA SER A 77 20.29 2.19 -2.31
C SER A 77 20.66 3.52 -1.64
N LEU A 78 19.92 3.91 -0.59
CA LEU A 78 20.21 5.12 0.19
C LEU A 78 21.59 5.05 0.86
N MET A 79 21.97 3.91 1.44
CA MET A 79 23.28 3.74 2.05
C MET A 79 24.43 3.89 1.05
N MET A 80 24.28 3.33 -0.17
CA MET A 80 25.26 3.53 -1.24
C MET A 80 25.37 4.99 -1.66
N LEU A 81 24.24 5.72 -1.76
CA LEU A 81 24.24 7.16 -2.03
C LEU A 81 25.01 7.92 -0.95
N ILE A 82 24.74 7.65 0.34
CA ILE A 82 25.39 8.31 1.46
C ILE A 82 26.92 8.11 1.40
N ILE A 83 27.37 6.87 1.19
CA ILE A 83 28.80 6.58 1.04
C ILE A 83 29.38 7.38 -0.12
N LYS A 84 28.70 7.41 -1.27
CA LYS A 84 29.19 8.12 -2.45
C LYS A 84 29.29 9.64 -2.24
N VAL A 85 28.33 10.22 -1.54
CA VAL A 85 28.33 11.64 -1.16
C VAL A 85 29.48 11.94 -0.21
N ILE A 86 29.73 11.10 0.79
CA ILE A 86 30.86 11.27 1.72
C ILE A 86 32.18 11.22 0.95
N GLU A 87 32.36 10.28 0.02
CA GLU A 87 33.55 10.24 -0.84
C GLU A 87 33.76 11.54 -1.62
N LEU A 88 32.70 12.05 -2.27
CA LEU A 88 32.76 13.26 -3.07
C LEU A 88 33.03 14.52 -2.23
N LEU A 89 32.45 14.62 -1.04
CA LEU A 89 32.66 15.75 -0.14
C LEU A 89 34.02 15.74 0.57
N THR A 90 34.64 14.56 0.70
CA THR A 90 35.96 14.41 1.31
C THR A 90 37.11 14.53 0.30
N TRP A 91 36.80 14.56 -0.99
CA TRP A 91 37.80 14.77 -2.02
C TRP A 91 38.32 16.22 -2.02
N ARG A 92 39.62 16.38 -2.25
CA ARG A 92 40.25 17.71 -2.39
C ARG A 92 40.32 18.05 -3.88
N ASP A 93 39.24 18.60 -4.41
CA ASP A 93 39.09 18.90 -5.84
C ASP A 93 38.55 20.32 -6.12
N ASP A 94 38.92 21.30 -5.27
CA ASP A 94 38.49 22.70 -5.38
C ASP A 94 36.97 22.90 -5.49
N GLY A 95 36.18 21.94 -4.95
CA GLY A 95 34.73 22.02 -4.87
C GLY A 95 33.99 21.31 -6.00
N ALA A 96 34.70 20.66 -6.95
CA ALA A 96 34.06 19.84 -7.97
C ALA A 96 33.25 18.68 -7.38
N GLY A 97 33.73 18.08 -6.30
CA GLY A 97 33.11 16.97 -5.59
C GLY A 97 31.86 17.41 -4.85
N GLN A 98 31.83 18.65 -4.36
CA GLN A 98 30.61 19.24 -3.78
C GLN A 98 29.51 19.40 -4.82
N VAL A 99 29.87 19.87 -6.02
CA VAL A 99 28.91 20.01 -7.14
C VAL A 99 28.37 18.64 -7.55
N GLU A 100 29.24 17.63 -7.66
CA GLU A 100 28.83 16.29 -8.06
C GLU A 100 28.01 15.57 -6.99
N ALA A 101 28.32 15.78 -5.71
CA ALA A 101 27.53 15.29 -4.57
C ALA A 101 26.10 15.86 -4.61
N ILE A 102 25.95 17.15 -4.91
CA ILE A 102 24.64 17.80 -5.04
C ILE A 102 23.87 17.20 -6.23
N LYS A 103 24.52 16.94 -7.36
CA LYS A 103 23.86 16.34 -8.53
C LYS A 103 23.35 14.92 -8.25
N ILE A 104 24.18 14.06 -7.66
CA ILE A 104 23.80 12.66 -7.41
C ILE A 104 22.68 12.57 -6.36
N MET A 105 22.71 13.42 -5.32
CA MET A 105 21.62 13.50 -4.35
C MET A 105 20.31 13.95 -5.00
N ARG A 106 20.36 14.99 -5.86
CA ARG A 106 19.18 15.47 -6.60
C ARG A 106 18.62 14.38 -7.50
N GLN A 107 19.47 13.69 -8.25
CA GLN A 107 19.05 12.62 -9.14
C GLN A 107 18.38 11.48 -8.37
N TRP A 108 18.97 11.06 -7.25
CA TRP A 108 18.40 10.01 -6.41
C TRP A 108 17.03 10.42 -5.83
N LEU A 109 16.86 11.68 -5.42
CA LEU A 109 15.58 12.20 -4.94
C LEU A 109 14.51 12.18 -6.05
N ILE A 110 14.85 12.56 -7.28
CA ILE A 110 13.93 12.50 -8.43
C ILE A 110 13.50 11.06 -8.73
N GLU A 111 14.41 10.11 -8.59
CA GLU A 111 14.15 8.69 -8.86
C GLU A 111 13.38 7.98 -7.74
N ASN A 112 13.46 8.47 -6.50
CA ASN A 112 12.93 7.77 -5.30
C ASN A 112 11.79 8.52 -4.59
N GLU A 113 11.57 9.82 -4.81
CA GLU A 113 10.38 10.52 -4.34
C GLU A 113 9.28 10.52 -5.40
N GLY A 114 8.15 9.90 -5.08
CA GLY A 114 6.89 10.22 -5.73
C GLY A 114 6.33 11.51 -5.13
N THR A 115 6.32 12.61 -5.90
CA THR A 115 5.60 13.90 -5.73
C THR A 115 6.35 15.09 -5.07
N PRO A 116 5.85 16.34 -5.21
CA PRO A 116 6.22 17.35 -6.20
C PRO A 116 7.05 18.50 -5.58
N ILE A 117 7.48 18.36 -4.33
CA ILE A 117 8.07 19.44 -3.53
C ILE A 117 9.42 19.88 -4.13
N LEU A 118 10.21 18.92 -4.63
CA LEU A 118 11.45 19.23 -5.33
C LEU A 118 11.20 19.84 -6.72
N ALA A 119 10.12 19.46 -7.41
CA ALA A 119 9.76 20.05 -8.70
C ALA A 119 9.35 21.53 -8.54
N GLU A 120 8.62 21.87 -7.48
CA GLU A 120 8.28 23.28 -7.15
C GLU A 120 9.52 24.11 -6.77
N LEU A 121 10.47 23.52 -6.04
CA LEU A 121 11.76 24.15 -5.73
C LEU A 121 12.61 24.41 -6.99
N MET A 122 12.57 23.50 -7.98
CA MET A 122 13.27 23.68 -9.26
C MET A 122 12.71 24.85 -10.10
N HIS A 123 11.39 25.06 -10.11
CA HIS A 123 10.80 26.21 -10.80
C HIS A 123 11.10 27.55 -10.12
N SER A 124 11.44 27.55 -8.83
CA SER A 124 11.79 28.78 -8.10
C SER A 124 13.19 29.31 -8.39
N SER A 125 14.13 28.45 -8.83
CA SER A 125 15.51 28.85 -9.18
C SER A 125 15.66 29.42 -10.59
N ASP A 126 14.69 29.18 -11.47
CA ASP A 126 14.73 29.60 -12.88
C ASP A 126 14.18 31.01 -13.12
N ASN A 127 14.03 31.82 -12.07
CA ASN A 127 13.60 33.21 -12.20
C ASN A 127 14.82 34.15 -12.14
N PRO A 128 15.43 34.54 -13.28
CA PRO A 128 16.45 35.58 -13.31
C PRO A 128 15.75 36.88 -12.92
N ARG A 129 15.88 37.25 -11.63
CA ARG A 129 15.44 38.55 -11.15
C ARG A 129 16.02 39.61 -12.07
N LEU A 130 15.13 40.28 -12.79
CA LEU A 130 15.32 41.53 -13.50
C LEU A 130 16.04 42.54 -12.60
N HIS A 131 17.38 42.50 -12.59
CA HIS A 131 18.20 43.57 -12.07
C HIS A 131 18.54 44.49 -13.24
N LYS A 132 17.51 45.18 -13.77
CA LYS A 132 17.75 46.43 -14.50
C LYS A 132 18.23 47.44 -13.46
N ARG A 133 19.56 47.56 -13.37
CA ARG A 133 20.22 48.70 -12.74
C ARG A 133 19.69 49.97 -13.41
N ASN A 134 19.16 50.89 -12.61
CA ASN A 134 19.06 52.29 -13.00
C ASN A 134 20.47 52.80 -13.27
N LEU A 135 20.71 53.25 -14.51
CA LEU A 135 21.66 54.30 -14.92
C LEU A 135 21.27 54.72 -16.34
#